data_AF-A0A6L9Z4U1-F1
#
_entry.id   AF-A0A6L9Z4U1-F1
#
_cell.length_a   1.000
_cell.length_b   1.000
_cell.length_c   1.000
_cell.angle_alpha   90.00
_cell.angle_beta   90.00
_cell.angle_gamma   90.00
#
_symmetry.space_group_name_H-M   'P 1'
#
loop_
_entity.id
_entity.type
_entity.pdbx_description
1 polymer ?
#
loop_
_entity_poly.entity_id
_entity_poly.type
_entity_poly.pdbx_seq_one_letter_code
_entity_poly.pdbx_strand_id
1 'polypeptide(L)'
;PTAAVWALTWFILVFSVAIAIFKDVPDIDGDKRFNITTFTIRLGKLAVFNIARGVITACYLAMVLASVLLLGSVNILFLVGTHLVALAVMWWRSYQVDLEDKNAIASFYQFIWKLFFLEYLIFPAACLLQRFAIG
;
A
#
# COMPACT_ATOMS: atom_id res chain seq x y z
N PRO A 1 -19.71 6.38 12.86
CA PRO A 1 -18.66 5.38 12.47
C PRO A 1 -17.63 5.22 13.60
N THR A 2 -17.14 4.01 13.85
CA THR A 2 -16.14 3.75 14.91
C THR A 2 -14.75 4.25 14.48
N ALA A 3 -13.82 4.39 15.44
CA ALA A 3 -12.43 4.76 15.15
C ALA A 3 -11.77 3.78 14.16
N ALA A 4 -12.10 2.48 14.26
CA ALA A 4 -11.62 1.46 13.33
C ALA A 4 -12.10 1.68 11.89
N VAL A 5 -13.37 2.06 11.69
CA VAL A 5 -13.90 2.37 10.35
C VAL A 5 -13.17 3.58 9.75
N TRP A 6 -12.96 4.63 10.55
CA TRP A 6 -12.22 5.80 10.08
C TRP A 6 -10.76 5.50 9.75
N ALA A 7 -10.09 4.69 10.56
CA ALA A 7 -8.71 4.26 10.30
C ALA A 7 -8.59 3.48 8.99
N LEU A 8 -9.49 2.51 8.76
CA LEU A 8 -9.52 1.76 7.51
C LEU A 8 -9.82 2.67 6.31
N THR A 9 -10.76 3.60 6.43
CA THR A 9 -11.08 4.54 5.34
C THR A 9 -9.88 5.38 4.95
N TRP A 10 -9.17 5.97 5.93
CA TRP A 10 -7.96 6.74 5.64
C TRP A 10 -6.85 5.89 5.02
N PHE A 11 -6.66 4.67 5.54
CA PHE A 11 -5.69 3.73 4.97
C PHE A 11 -5.99 3.45 3.50
N ILE A 12 -7.23 3.03 3.18
CA ILE A 12 -7.65 2.69 1.82
C ILE A 12 -7.55 3.90 0.91
N LEU A 13 -7.94 5.09 1.38
CA LEU A 13 -7.84 6.33 0.60
C LEU A 13 -6.38 6.64 0.23
N VAL A 14 -5.48 6.70 1.20
CA VAL A 14 -4.07 7.07 0.95
C VAL A 14 -3.35 5.96 0.16
N PHE A 15 -3.65 4.69 0.42
CA PHE A 15 -3.11 3.59 -0.38
C PHE A 15 -3.58 3.67 -1.84
N SER A 16 -4.86 4.01 -2.07
CA SER A 16 -5.40 4.23 -3.42
C SER A 16 -4.69 5.37 -4.15
N VAL A 17 -4.27 6.42 -3.43
CA VAL A 17 -3.42 7.49 -4.02
C VAL A 17 -2.08 6.91 -4.47
N ALA A 18 -1.43 6.05 -3.69
CA ALA A 18 -0.19 5.40 -4.11
C ALA A 18 -0.37 4.53 -5.36
N ILE A 19 -1.47 3.78 -5.45
CA ILE A 19 -1.84 3.01 -6.65
C ILE A 19 -2.04 3.95 -7.84
N ALA A 20 -2.77 5.05 -7.65
CA ALA A 20 -3.04 6.01 -8.71
C ALA A 20 -1.76 6.68 -9.22
N ILE A 21 -0.80 6.96 -8.34
CA ILE A 21 0.53 7.48 -8.71
C ILE A 21 1.33 6.42 -9.49
N PHE A 22 1.29 5.15 -9.06
CA PHE A 22 2.09 4.09 -9.67
C PHE A 22 1.55 3.60 -11.01
N LYS A 23 0.24 3.74 -11.27
CA LYS A 23 -0.40 3.20 -12.47
C LYS A 23 0.22 3.73 -13.78
N ASP A 24 0.74 4.96 -13.76
CA ASP A 24 1.31 5.64 -14.94
C ASP A 24 2.81 5.30 -15.15
N VAL A 25 3.43 4.50 -14.27
CA VAL A 25 4.83 4.07 -14.42
C VAL A 25 5.01 3.05 -15.56
N PRO A 26 4.22 1.97 -15.66
CA PRO A 26 4.34 1.01 -16.78
C PRO A 26 4.02 1.62 -18.15
N ASP A 27 3.21 2.69 -18.19
CA ASP A 27 2.70 3.30 -19.44
C ASP A 27 3.60 4.43 -20.00
N ILE A 28 4.71 4.78 -19.32
CA ILE A 28 5.52 5.96 -19.63
C ILE A 28 6.01 6.05 -21.08
N ASP A 29 6.35 4.93 -21.71
CA ASP A 29 6.84 4.93 -23.09
C ASP A 29 5.70 5.13 -24.10
N GLY A 30 4.49 4.70 -23.75
CA GLY A 30 3.29 5.01 -24.52
C GLY A 30 2.98 6.50 -24.43
N ASP A 31 2.93 7.04 -23.21
CA ASP A 31 2.64 8.46 -22.96
C ASP A 31 3.63 9.39 -23.67
N LYS A 32 4.94 9.06 -23.64
CA LYS A 32 5.98 9.81 -24.37
C LYS A 32 5.77 9.77 -25.89
N ARG A 33 5.34 8.63 -26.44
CA ARG A 33 5.09 8.47 -27.88
C ARG A 33 3.87 9.27 -28.35
N PHE A 34 2.91 9.51 -27.47
CA PHE A 34 1.68 10.24 -27.76
C PHE A 34 1.64 11.67 -27.19
N ASN A 35 2.76 12.21 -26.69
CA ASN A 35 2.86 13.55 -26.09
C ASN A 35 1.87 13.81 -24.93
N ILE A 36 1.47 12.78 -24.19
CA ILE A 36 0.64 12.93 -22.98
C ILE A 36 1.58 13.32 -21.82
N THR A 37 1.24 14.35 -21.04
CA THR A 37 2.09 14.78 -19.92
C THR A 37 1.60 14.19 -18.60
N THR A 38 2.28 13.17 -18.09
CA THR A 38 2.01 12.53 -16.79
C THR A 38 3.07 12.90 -15.74
N PHE A 39 2.78 12.62 -14.45
CA PHE A 39 3.71 12.86 -13.35
C PHE A 39 5.03 12.09 -13.55
N THR A 40 4.95 10.88 -14.11
CA THR A 40 6.10 10.02 -14.46
C THR A 40 6.98 10.62 -15.56
N ILE A 41 6.42 11.38 -16.51
CA ILE A 41 7.21 12.07 -17.53
C ILE A 41 7.98 13.25 -16.96
N ARG A 42 7.43 13.96 -15.97
CA ARG A 42 8.09 15.12 -15.34
C ARG A 42 9.16 14.74 -14.33
N LEU A 43 8.96 13.66 -13.55
CA LEU A 43 9.85 13.27 -12.46
C LEU A 43 10.71 12.03 -12.76
N GLY A 44 10.33 11.23 -13.75
CA GLY A 44 11.00 9.97 -14.10
C GLY A 44 10.48 8.76 -13.31
N LYS A 45 10.66 7.56 -13.88
CA LYS A 45 10.18 6.28 -13.33
C LYS A 45 10.65 6.05 -11.90
N LEU A 46 11.94 6.28 -11.62
CA LEU A 46 12.56 6.06 -10.31
C LEU A 46 11.96 6.94 -9.22
N ALA A 47 11.71 8.21 -9.52
CA ALA A 47 11.12 9.14 -8.56
C ALA A 47 9.68 8.72 -8.22
N VAL A 48 8.86 8.43 -9.22
CA VAL A 48 7.47 7.99 -9.02
C VAL A 48 7.40 6.66 -8.26
N PHE A 49 8.28 5.70 -8.60
CA PHE A 49 8.41 4.44 -7.87
C PHE A 49 8.70 4.67 -6.39
N ASN A 50 9.68 5.54 -6.08
CA ASN A 50 10.05 5.86 -4.70
C ASN A 50 8.97 6.61 -3.93
N ILE A 51 8.24 7.52 -4.59
CA ILE A 51 7.11 8.24 -4.00
C ILE A 51 6.00 7.26 -3.63
N ALA A 52 5.56 6.40 -4.56
CA ALA A 52 4.52 5.40 -4.28
C ALA A 52 4.94 4.45 -3.14
N ARG A 53 6.19 3.96 -3.18
CA ARG A 53 6.76 3.13 -2.10
C ARG A 53 6.76 3.85 -0.75
N GLY A 54 7.11 5.13 -0.74
CA GLY A 54 7.09 5.98 0.46
C GLY A 54 5.69 6.15 1.03
N VAL A 55 4.69 6.44 0.17
CA VAL A 55 3.29 6.58 0.58
C VAL A 55 2.76 5.27 1.18
N ILE A 56 3.00 4.12 0.52
CA ILE A 56 2.59 2.80 1.04
C ILE A 56 3.26 2.52 2.39
N THR A 57 4.55 2.85 2.54
CA THR A 57 5.28 2.71 3.81
C THR A 57 4.64 3.54 4.91
N ALA A 58 4.32 4.81 4.64
CA ALA A 58 3.65 5.68 5.59
C ALA A 58 2.26 5.16 5.98
N CYS A 59 1.48 4.62 5.05
CA CYS A 59 0.19 3.98 5.33
C CYS A 59 0.32 2.83 6.34
N TYR A 60 1.25 1.90 6.08
CA TYR A 60 1.47 0.74 6.96
C TYR A 60 1.91 1.17 8.36
N LEU A 61 2.88 2.08 8.46
CA LEU A 61 3.37 2.59 9.75
C LEU A 61 2.29 3.37 10.51
N ALA A 62 1.50 4.19 9.81
CA ALA A 62 0.39 4.93 10.42
C ALA A 62 -0.68 3.99 10.99
N MET A 63 -1.02 2.89 10.29
CA MET A 63 -1.95 1.90 10.82
C MET A 63 -1.38 1.15 12.02
N VAL A 64 -0.09 0.80 12.00
CA VAL A 64 0.60 0.21 13.16
C VAL A 64 0.50 1.15 14.37
N LEU A 65 0.81 2.43 14.21
CA LEU A 65 0.71 3.42 15.28
C LEU A 65 -0.75 3.60 15.75
N ALA A 66 -1.70 3.75 14.83
CA ALA A 66 -3.11 3.88 15.16
C ALA A 66 -3.65 2.66 15.92
N SER A 67 -3.19 1.45 15.56
CA SER A 67 -3.61 0.21 16.23
C SER A 67 -3.27 0.20 17.71
N VAL A 68 -2.09 0.72 18.07
CA VAL A 68 -1.60 0.77 19.46
C VAL A 68 -2.23 1.92 20.24
N LEU A 69 -2.42 3.08 19.59
CA LEU A 69 -2.79 4.32 20.27
C LEU A 69 -4.30 4.60 20.29
N LEU A 70 -5.04 4.16 19.28
CA LEU A 70 -6.40 4.65 18.99
C LEU A 70 -7.43 3.54 18.81
N LEU A 71 -7.04 2.31 18.48
CA LEU A 71 -7.96 1.25 18.07
C LEU A 71 -8.13 0.16 19.15
N GLY A 72 -9.02 0.37 20.10
CA GLY A 72 -9.37 -0.64 21.11
C GLY A 72 -10.18 -1.84 20.60
N SER A 73 -10.64 -1.80 19.34
CA SER A 73 -11.52 -2.82 18.74
C SER A 73 -10.81 -3.79 17.81
N VAL A 74 -9.48 -3.78 17.76
CA VAL A 74 -8.68 -4.66 16.89
C VAL A 74 -7.67 -5.45 17.71
N ASN A 75 -7.34 -6.66 17.26
CA ASN A 75 -6.29 -7.46 17.85
C ASN A 75 -4.95 -6.85 17.45
N ILE A 76 -4.31 -6.13 18.38
CA ILE A 76 -3.10 -5.34 18.13
C ILE A 76 -1.97 -6.23 17.63
N LEU A 77 -1.72 -7.37 18.28
CA LEU A 77 -0.61 -8.26 17.90
C LEU A 77 -0.78 -8.77 16.47
N PHE A 78 -1.99 -9.20 16.09
CA PHE A 78 -2.28 -9.66 14.75
C PHE A 78 -2.15 -8.55 13.71
N LEU A 79 -2.75 -7.37 13.97
CA LEU A 79 -2.74 -6.27 13.02
C LEU A 79 -1.33 -5.72 12.81
N VAL A 80 -0.58 -5.48 13.88
CA VAL A 80 0.82 -5.02 13.81
C VAL A 80 1.69 -6.07 13.11
N GLY A 81 1.58 -7.35 13.50
CA GLY A 81 2.37 -8.42 12.91
C GLY A 81 2.15 -8.54 11.40
N THR A 82 0.88 -8.59 10.96
CA THR A 82 0.55 -8.70 9.53
C THR A 82 0.98 -7.47 8.73
N HIS A 83 0.82 -6.27 9.27
CA HIS A 83 1.23 -5.03 8.60
C HIS A 83 2.76 -4.91 8.48
N LEU A 84 3.52 -5.29 9.51
CA LEU A 84 4.98 -5.30 9.45
C LEU A 84 5.51 -6.35 8.47
N VAL A 85 4.89 -7.53 8.42
CA VAL A 85 5.22 -8.55 7.42
C VAL A 85 4.91 -8.07 6.02
N ALA A 86 3.73 -7.50 5.78
CA ALA A 86 3.36 -6.94 4.48
C ALA A 86 4.34 -5.84 4.04
N LEU A 87 4.72 -4.95 4.96
CA LEU A 87 5.69 -3.90 4.71
C LEU A 87 7.08 -4.47 4.37
N ALA A 88 7.56 -5.46 5.13
CA ALA A 88 8.85 -6.10 4.88
C ALA A 88 8.89 -6.80 3.52
N VAL A 89 7.83 -7.55 3.19
CA VAL A 89 7.69 -8.21 1.88
C VAL A 89 7.63 -7.17 0.76
N MET A 90 6.91 -6.05 0.95
CA MET A 90 6.85 -4.97 -0.03
C MET A 90 8.22 -4.38 -0.31
N TRP A 91 8.99 -4.05 0.74
CA TRP A 91 10.34 -3.53 0.59
C TRP A 91 11.27 -4.52 -0.10
N TRP A 92 11.27 -5.78 0.34
CA TRP A 92 12.07 -6.84 -0.26
C TRP A 92 11.80 -6.96 -1.77
N ARG A 93 10.52 -7.03 -2.14
CA ARG A 93 10.10 -7.16 -3.53
C ARG A 93 10.39 -5.89 -4.34
N SER A 94 10.38 -4.70 -3.70
CA SER A 94 10.72 -3.43 -4.34
C SER A 94 12.19 -3.35 -4.77
N TYR A 95 13.10 -3.97 -4.01
CA TYR A 95 14.54 -3.99 -4.34
C TYR A 95 14.87 -4.89 -5.54
N GLN A 96 13.96 -5.77 -5.93
CA GLN A 96 14.13 -6.69 -7.05
C GLN A 96 13.59 -6.14 -8.38
N VAL A 97 12.98 -4.95 -8.37
CA VAL A 97 12.34 -4.39 -9.56
C VAL A 97 13.39 -3.69 -10.42
N ASP A 98 13.60 -4.22 -11.63
CA ASP A 98 14.28 -3.49 -12.70
C ASP A 98 13.29 -2.48 -13.32
N LEU A 99 13.62 -1.19 -13.24
CA LEU A 99 12.78 -0.11 -13.79
C LEU A 99 12.97 0.10 -15.30
N GLU A 100 13.88 -0.64 -15.92
CA GLU A 100 14.01 -0.69 -17.38
C GLU A 100 13.20 -1.85 -17.98
N ASP A 101 12.76 -2.82 -17.16
CA ASP A 101 11.85 -3.89 -17.59
C ASP A 101 10.38 -3.57 -17.26
N LYS A 102 9.57 -3.36 -18.31
CA LYS A 102 8.13 -3.12 -18.18
C LYS A 102 7.39 -4.26 -17.50
N ASN A 103 7.79 -5.51 -17.74
CA ASN A 103 7.13 -6.66 -17.12
C ASN A 103 7.42 -6.70 -15.62
N ALA A 104 8.64 -6.35 -15.20
CA ALA A 104 8.99 -6.22 -13.79
C ALA A 104 8.16 -5.13 -13.09
N ILE A 105 8.02 -3.94 -13.72
CA ILE A 105 7.18 -2.85 -13.22
C ILE A 105 5.71 -3.28 -13.12
N ALA A 106 5.15 -3.86 -14.19
CA ALA A 106 3.76 -4.31 -14.21
C ALA A 106 3.51 -5.41 -13.16
N SER A 107 4.44 -6.35 -12.99
CA SER A 107 4.38 -7.35 -11.94
C SER A 107 4.38 -6.73 -10.55
N PHE A 108 5.20 -5.69 -10.30
CA PHE A 108 5.20 -4.94 -9.04
C PHE A 108 3.90 -4.18 -8.80
N TYR A 109 3.35 -3.55 -9.84
CA TYR A 109 2.05 -2.90 -9.76
C TYR A 109 0.93 -3.88 -9.37
N GLN A 110 0.87 -5.06 -10.00
CA GLN A 110 -0.09 -6.11 -9.64
C GLN A 110 0.09 -6.59 -8.19
N PHE A 111 1.31 -6.58 -7.68
CA PHE A 111 1.58 -6.92 -6.28
C PHE A 111 1.11 -5.83 -5.30
N ILE A 112 1.25 -4.55 -5.64
CA ILE A 112 0.66 -3.45 -4.87
C ILE A 112 -0.87 -3.63 -4.76
N TRP A 113 -1.54 -3.99 -5.86
CA TRP A 113 -2.97 -4.31 -5.83
C TRP A 113 -3.31 -5.50 -4.92
N LYS A 114 -2.48 -6.55 -4.93
CA LYS A 114 -2.67 -7.70 -4.02
C LYS A 114 -2.56 -7.28 -2.56
N LEU A 115 -1.59 -6.42 -2.21
CA LEU A 115 -1.47 -5.87 -0.86
C LEU A 115 -2.73 -5.06 -0.49
N PHE A 116 -3.20 -4.20 -1.38
CA PHE A 116 -4.42 -3.43 -1.17
C PHE A 116 -5.65 -4.31 -0.89
N PHE A 117 -5.86 -5.35 -1.71
CA PHE A 117 -6.98 -6.27 -1.50
C PHE A 117 -6.83 -7.14 -0.24
N LEU A 118 -5.59 -7.44 0.15
CA LEU A 118 -5.32 -8.21 1.37
C LEU A 118 -5.81 -7.49 2.63
N GLU A 119 -5.86 -6.16 2.64
CA GLU A 119 -6.35 -5.39 3.79
C GLU A 119 -7.84 -5.61 4.08
N TYR A 120 -8.63 -5.91 3.05
CA TYR A 120 -10.03 -6.30 3.21
C TYR A 120 -10.19 -7.66 3.90
N LEU A 121 -9.12 -8.45 4.00
CA LEU A 121 -9.08 -9.69 4.77
C LEU A 121 -8.45 -9.47 6.16
N ILE A 122 -7.30 -8.79 6.21
CA ILE A 122 -6.54 -8.56 7.45
C ILE A 122 -7.36 -7.76 8.45
N PHE A 123 -7.95 -6.63 8.02
CA PHE A 123 -8.59 -5.71 8.97
C PHE A 123 -9.85 -6.30 9.63
N PRO A 124 -10.78 -6.94 8.91
CA PRO A 124 -11.89 -7.65 9.53
C PRO A 124 -11.44 -8.82 10.40
N ALA A 125 -10.42 -9.58 9.99
CA ALA A 125 -9.86 -10.65 10.81
C ALA A 125 -9.31 -10.13 12.15
N ALA A 126 -8.59 -8.99 12.14
CA ALA A 126 -8.12 -8.34 13.36
C ALA A 126 -9.27 -7.95 14.30
N CYS A 127 -10.39 -7.47 13.75
CA CYS A 127 -11.59 -7.13 14.52
C CYS A 127 -12.27 -8.37 15.11
N LEU A 128 -12.37 -9.46 14.32
CA LEU A 128 -12.97 -10.72 14.77
C LEU A 128 -12.14 -11.39 15.87
N LEU A 129 -10.82 -11.46 15.67
CA LEU A 129 -9.90 -12.01 16.66
C LEU A 129 -9.95 -11.23 17.98
N GLN A 130 -10.15 -9.91 17.94
CA GLN A 130 -10.34 -9.13 19.15
C GLN A 130 -11.60 -9.54 19.90
N ARG A 131 -12.70 -9.78 19.20
CA ARG A 131 -13.97 -10.21 19.81
C ARG A 131 -13.84 -11.56 20.50
N PHE A 132 -13.11 -12.51 19.92
CA PHE A 132 -12.85 -13.81 20.55
C PHE A 132 -11.88 -13.73 21.73
N ALA A 133 -11.00 -12.73 21.78
CA ALA A 133 -10.06 -12.55 22.89
C ALA A 133 -10.69 -11.92 24.14
N ILE A 134 -11.82 -11.21 23.98
CA ILE A 134 -12.53 -10.49 25.06
C ILE A 134 -13.89 -11.10 25.42
N GLY A 135 -14.34 -12.13 24.70
CA GLY A 135 -15.59 -12.86 24.95
C GLY A 135 -15.30 -14.21 25.57
#